data_AF-A0A660MI45-F1
#
_entry.id   AF-A0A660MI45-F1
#
_cell.length_a   1.000
_cell.length_b   1.000
_cell.length_c   1.000
_cell.angle_alpha   90.00
_cell.angle_beta   90.00
_cell.angle_gamma   90.00
#
_symmetry.space_group_name_H-M   'P 1'
#
loop_
_entity.id
_entity.type
_entity.pdbx_description
1 polymer ?
#
loop_
_entity_poly.entity_id
_entity_poly.type
_entity_poly.pdbx_seq_one_letter_code
_entity_poly.pdbx_strand_id
1 'polypeptide(L)'
;MTTDPCTRPLLLALMLTLAACSKGPTLLPDEGPTTKEIWQGNYRESREDGGSRIPDGGYPVAGSRMTDASSRTAMSSITGSHFDELNQDFKEVPNPKILGYVYAHYNSTGMAVPGYFTSFRLYRVNHNALMREGAAEGWAR
;
A
#
# COMPACT_ATOMS: atom_id res chain seq x y z
N MET A 1 -27.21 58.95 -12.39
CA MET A 1 -26.00 58.23 -12.84
C MET A 1 -26.28 57.68 -14.23
N THR A 2 -25.90 58.44 -15.25
CA THR A 2 -26.08 58.14 -16.67
C THR A 2 -25.06 57.09 -17.07
N THR A 3 -25.50 55.94 -17.57
CA THR A 3 -24.59 54.94 -18.16
C THR A 3 -24.41 55.31 -19.63
N ASP A 4 -23.16 55.61 -20.02
CA ASP A 4 -22.81 55.99 -21.39
C ASP A 4 -23.21 54.89 -22.40
N PRO A 5 -23.62 55.25 -23.63
CA PRO A 5 -24.10 54.27 -24.62
C PRO A 5 -23.03 53.27 -25.05
N CYS A 6 -21.75 53.55 -24.77
CA CYS A 6 -20.61 52.72 -25.14
C CYS A 6 -20.27 51.63 -24.11
N THR A 7 -20.67 51.79 -22.83
CA THR A 7 -20.35 50.81 -21.76
C THR A 7 -21.26 49.59 -21.76
N ARG A 8 -22.47 49.71 -22.33
CA ARG A 8 -23.45 48.61 -22.46
C ARG A 8 -22.99 47.44 -23.34
N PRO A 9 -22.49 47.63 -24.58
CA PRO A 9 -22.05 46.49 -25.40
C PRO A 9 -20.82 45.79 -24.81
N LEU A 10 -19.95 46.54 -24.12
CA LEU A 10 -18.75 46.00 -23.47
C LEU A 10 -19.09 45.12 -22.25
N LEU A 11 -20.06 45.54 -21.44
CA LEU A 11 -20.59 44.73 -20.33
C LEU A 11 -21.31 43.47 -20.82
N LEU A 12 -22.05 43.56 -21.93
CA LEU A 12 -22.73 42.40 -22.52
C LEU A 12 -21.72 41.37 -23.06
N ALA A 13 -20.67 41.83 -23.73
CA ALA A 13 -19.60 40.96 -24.23
C ALA A 13 -18.83 40.28 -23.09
N LEU A 14 -18.57 40.99 -21.99
CA LEU A 14 -17.92 40.43 -20.81
C LEU A 14 -18.80 39.36 -20.13
N MET A 15 -20.11 39.58 -20.02
CA MET A 15 -21.02 38.57 -19.46
C MET A 15 -21.12 37.32 -20.35
N LEU A 16 -20.97 37.48 -21.67
CA LEU A 16 -21.04 36.37 -22.63
C LEU A 16 -19.80 35.48 -22.59
N THR A 17 -18.61 36.03 -22.27
CA THR A 17 -17.39 35.23 -22.12
C THR A 17 -17.31 34.47 -20.79
N LEU A 18 -17.99 34.95 -19.74
CA LEU A 18 -18.07 34.24 -18.45
C LEU A 18 -19.05 33.06 -18.46
N ALA A 19 -19.93 32.94 -19.47
CA ALA A 19 -20.90 31.84 -19.59
C ALA A 19 -20.35 30.59 -20.32
N ALA A 20 -19.03 30.46 -20.46
CA ALA A 20 -18.40 29.28 -21.05
C ALA A 20 -18.40 28.11 -20.05
N CYS A 21 -19.50 27.35 -20.01
CA CYS A 21 -19.64 26.16 -19.17
C CYS A 21 -18.94 24.97 -19.85
N SER A 22 -17.73 24.62 -19.38
CA SER A 22 -17.00 23.44 -19.82
C SER A 22 -17.60 22.19 -19.15
N LYS A 23 -18.44 21.43 -19.87
CA LYS A 23 -18.68 20.02 -19.53
C LYS A 23 -17.42 19.23 -19.90
N GLY A 24 -16.66 18.82 -18.90
CA GLY A 24 -15.52 17.91 -19.09
C GLY A 24 -15.99 16.54 -19.61
N PRO A 25 -15.10 15.76 -20.25
CA PRO A 25 -15.44 14.39 -20.62
C PRO A 25 -15.76 13.60 -19.35
N THR A 26 -16.97 13.07 -19.27
CA THR A 26 -17.37 12.08 -18.28
C THR A 26 -16.43 10.87 -18.44
N LEU A 27 -15.44 10.76 -17.54
CA LEU A 27 -14.41 9.72 -17.55
C LEU A 27 -14.91 8.38 -16.98
N LEU A 28 -16.07 8.40 -16.33
CA LEU A 28 -16.70 7.22 -15.76
C LEU A 28 -17.98 6.96 -16.55
N PRO A 29 -18.28 5.74 -16.98
CA PRO A 29 -19.61 5.42 -17.45
C PRO A 29 -20.60 5.76 -16.33
N ASP A 30 -21.45 6.77 -16.53
CA ASP A 30 -22.53 7.13 -15.59
C ASP A 30 -23.60 6.03 -15.51
N GLU A 31 -23.53 5.07 -16.44
CA GLU A 31 -24.42 3.94 -16.62
C GLU A 31 -23.82 2.69 -15.93
N GLY A 32 -24.07 2.51 -14.64
CA GLY A 32 -23.65 1.32 -13.90
C GLY A 32 -24.45 1.15 -12.60
N PRO A 33 -24.61 -0.09 -12.10
CA PRO A 33 -25.29 -0.31 -10.83
C PRO A 33 -24.58 0.43 -9.71
N THR A 34 -25.36 1.00 -8.79
CA THR A 34 -24.80 1.67 -7.63
C THR A 34 -24.01 0.67 -6.78
N THR A 35 -22.96 1.12 -6.08
CA THR A 35 -22.18 0.26 -5.17
C THR A 35 -23.09 -0.49 -4.21
N LYS A 36 -24.16 0.16 -3.72
CA LYS A 36 -25.17 -0.45 -2.84
C LYS A 36 -25.89 -1.64 -3.49
N GLU A 37 -26.29 -1.53 -4.76
CA GLU A 37 -26.98 -2.63 -5.46
C GLU A 37 -26.07 -3.84 -5.69
N ILE A 38 -24.77 -3.59 -5.94
CA ILE A 38 -23.75 -4.65 -6.03
C ILE A 38 -23.65 -5.39 -4.70
N TRP A 39 -23.58 -4.67 -3.57
CA TRP A 39 -23.50 -5.28 -2.23
C TRP A 39 -24.75 -6.02 -1.81
N GLN A 40 -25.93 -5.59 -2.26
CA GLN A 40 -27.20 -6.22 -1.94
C GLN A 40 -27.53 -7.41 -2.84
N GLY A 41 -26.71 -7.71 -3.85
CA GLY A 41 -26.90 -8.85 -4.75
C GLY A 41 -28.15 -8.75 -5.65
N ASN A 42 -28.79 -7.58 -5.72
CA ASN A 42 -30.05 -7.39 -6.46
C ASN A 42 -29.82 -6.99 -7.93
N TYR A 43 -28.58 -6.99 -8.40
CA TYR A 43 -28.25 -6.72 -9.80
C TYR A 43 -28.59 -7.94 -10.67
N ARG A 44 -29.64 -7.83 -11.49
CA ARG A 44 -29.96 -8.80 -12.53
C ARG A 44 -29.55 -8.23 -13.88
N GLU A 45 -28.44 -8.71 -14.41
CA GLU A 45 -28.01 -8.40 -15.77
C GLU A 45 -29.00 -9.03 -16.77
N SER A 46 -29.80 -8.22 -17.45
CA SER A 46 -30.56 -8.64 -18.64
C SER A 46 -29.63 -8.64 -19.84
N ARG A 47 -28.73 -9.63 -19.92
CA ARG A 47 -27.89 -9.85 -21.12
C ARG A 47 -28.30 -11.16 -21.78
N GLU A 48 -28.95 -11.02 -22.93
CA GLU A 48 -29.16 -12.08 -23.92
C GLU A 48 -27.82 -12.44 -24.58
N ASP A 49 -26.92 -13.12 -23.85
CA ASP A 49 -26.01 -14.13 -24.42
C ASP A 49 -25.30 -14.85 -23.27
N GLY A 50 -25.12 -16.17 -23.41
CA GLY A 50 -24.85 -17.10 -22.30
C GLY A 50 -23.58 -16.82 -21.49
N GLY A 51 -23.72 -16.57 -20.19
CA GLY A 51 -22.59 -16.43 -19.26
C GLY A 51 -23.01 -16.28 -17.79
N SER A 52 -23.23 -17.42 -17.12
CA SER A 52 -23.54 -17.65 -15.69
C SER A 52 -23.37 -16.51 -14.66
N ARG A 53 -24.53 -16.02 -14.19
CA ARG A 53 -24.90 -15.65 -12.80
C ARG A 53 -23.78 -15.61 -11.76
N ILE A 54 -23.55 -14.42 -11.20
CA ILE A 54 -22.88 -14.19 -9.92
C ILE A 54 -23.92 -14.29 -8.80
N PRO A 55 -23.80 -15.27 -7.88
CA PRO A 55 -24.21 -15.09 -6.51
C PRO A 55 -22.96 -15.04 -5.62
N ASP A 56 -22.95 -14.07 -4.71
CA ASP A 56 -21.94 -13.80 -3.68
C ASP A 56 -20.56 -13.33 -4.15
N GLY A 57 -20.42 -11.99 -4.20
CA GLY A 57 -19.31 -11.26 -3.57
C GLY A 57 -17.87 -11.55 -4.00
N GLY A 58 -17.64 -12.36 -5.01
CA GLY A 58 -16.33 -12.69 -5.56
C GLY A 58 -16.10 -11.94 -6.86
N TYR A 59 -14.97 -11.23 -6.94
CA TYR A 59 -14.40 -10.69 -8.16
C TYR A 59 -14.54 -11.72 -9.32
N PRO A 60 -14.88 -11.31 -10.55
CA PRO A 60 -15.03 -12.22 -11.67
C PRO A 60 -13.65 -12.70 -12.14
N VAL A 61 -13.04 -13.60 -11.36
CA VAL A 61 -12.04 -14.52 -11.87
C VAL A 61 -12.84 -15.56 -12.66
N ALA A 62 -12.54 -15.70 -13.95
CA ALA A 62 -13.09 -16.76 -14.79
C ALA A 62 -12.79 -18.12 -14.16
N GLY A 63 -13.71 -18.59 -13.31
CA GLY A 63 -13.52 -19.75 -12.47
C GLY A 63 -13.77 -21.02 -13.27
N SER A 64 -12.73 -21.55 -13.91
CA SER A 64 -12.68 -22.99 -14.16
C SER A 64 -12.99 -23.72 -12.86
N ARG A 65 -13.92 -24.68 -12.90
CA ARG A 65 -14.33 -25.45 -11.72
C ARG A 65 -13.09 -26.04 -11.05
N MET A 66 -12.94 -25.72 -9.76
CA MET A 66 -11.87 -26.16 -8.86
C MET A 66 -11.79 -27.70 -8.66
N THR A 67 -12.62 -28.47 -9.36
CA THR A 67 -12.62 -29.95 -9.36
C THR A 67 -11.67 -30.57 -10.39
N ASP A 68 -11.11 -29.79 -11.31
CA ASP A 68 -10.08 -30.29 -12.25
C ASP A 68 -8.67 -29.95 -11.73
N ALA A 69 -8.38 -30.45 -10.53
CA ALA A 69 -7.16 -30.16 -9.78
C ALA A 69 -5.93 -30.95 -10.27
N SER A 70 -5.76 -31.12 -11.58
CA SER A 70 -4.53 -31.74 -12.13
C SER A 70 -3.42 -30.71 -12.44
N SER A 71 -3.73 -29.40 -12.44
CA SER A 71 -2.78 -28.32 -12.76
C SER A 71 -2.41 -27.40 -11.58
N ARG A 72 -2.86 -27.71 -10.36
CA ARG A 72 -2.62 -26.87 -9.16
C ARG A 72 -1.18 -26.92 -8.63
N THR A 73 -0.43 -27.95 -8.97
CA THR A 73 0.93 -28.15 -8.46
C THR A 73 1.94 -27.13 -9.03
N ALA A 74 1.67 -26.52 -10.19
CA ALA A 74 2.62 -25.63 -10.85
C ALA A 74 2.49 -24.14 -10.44
N MET A 75 1.33 -23.70 -9.95
CA MET A 75 1.09 -22.31 -9.59
C MET A 75 1.21 -22.05 -8.08
N SER A 76 1.14 -23.10 -7.25
CA SER A 76 1.32 -23.04 -5.80
C SER A 76 2.78 -22.81 -5.38
N SER A 77 3.76 -23.26 -6.19
CA SER A 77 5.18 -23.06 -5.88
C SER A 77 5.59 -21.59 -6.01
N ILE A 78 5.10 -20.89 -7.03
CA ILE A 78 5.37 -19.47 -7.27
C ILE A 78 4.69 -18.62 -6.21
N THR A 79 3.42 -18.88 -5.88
CA THR A 79 2.71 -18.09 -4.85
C THR A 79 3.15 -18.43 -3.43
N GLY A 80 3.57 -19.68 -3.17
CA GLY A 80 4.10 -20.10 -1.88
C GLY A 80 5.43 -19.44 -1.54
N SER A 81 6.38 -19.40 -2.48
CA SER A 81 7.68 -18.76 -2.24
C SER A 81 7.55 -17.26 -1.94
N HIS A 82 6.62 -16.57 -2.60
CA HIS A 82 6.39 -15.15 -2.36
C HIS A 82 5.75 -14.85 -1.00
N PHE A 83 4.99 -15.77 -0.42
CA PHE A 83 4.42 -15.59 0.91
C PHE A 83 5.46 -15.75 2.01
N ASP A 84 6.39 -16.69 1.85
CA ASP A 84 7.50 -16.91 2.77
C ASP A 84 8.49 -15.72 2.76
N GLU A 85 8.76 -15.14 1.57
CA GLU A 85 9.53 -13.90 1.40
C GLU A 85 8.87 -12.72 2.15
N LEU A 86 7.55 -12.54 1.96
CA LEU A 86 6.81 -11.46 2.61
C LEU A 86 6.87 -11.58 4.14
N ASN A 87 6.72 -12.79 4.67
CA ASN A 87 6.78 -13.02 6.12
C ASN A 87 8.20 -12.84 6.68
N GLN A 88 9.23 -12.94 5.85
CA GLN A 88 10.62 -12.76 6.25
C GLN A 88 11.04 -11.28 6.27
N ASP A 89 10.54 -10.49 5.32
CA ASP A 89 10.93 -9.10 5.12
C ASP A 89 10.32 -8.11 6.12
N PHE A 90 9.35 -8.52 6.96
CA PHE A 90 8.68 -7.61 7.92
C PHE A 90 8.86 -7.98 9.40
N LYS A 91 9.78 -8.89 9.72
CA LYS A 91 10.11 -9.24 11.11
C LYS A 91 11.01 -8.19 11.76
N GLU A 92 10.84 -7.94 13.06
CA GLU A 92 11.76 -7.09 13.81
C GLU A 92 13.16 -7.73 13.86
N VAL A 93 14.19 -6.97 13.48
CA VAL A 93 15.58 -7.46 13.51
C VAL A 93 16.11 -7.36 14.94
N PRO A 94 16.72 -8.43 15.48
CA PRO A 94 17.30 -8.37 16.83
C PRO A 94 18.39 -7.31 16.89
N ASN A 95 18.35 -6.48 17.94
CA ASN A 95 19.35 -5.44 18.20
C ASN A 95 20.25 -5.87 19.38
N PRO A 96 21.32 -6.66 19.13
CA PRO A 96 22.15 -7.21 20.20
C PRO A 96 22.91 -6.11 20.95
N LYS A 97 23.25 -6.42 22.20
CA LYS A 97 24.13 -5.59 23.02
C LYS A 97 25.54 -6.16 22.99
N ILE A 98 26.51 -5.30 22.72
CA ILE A 98 27.93 -5.62 22.83
C ILE A 98 28.37 -5.25 24.23
N LEU A 99 29.03 -6.20 24.91
CA LEU A 99 29.63 -6.00 26.22
C LEU A 99 31.12 -5.73 26.05
N GLY A 100 31.59 -4.59 26.52
CA GLY A 100 32.99 -4.23 26.57
C GLY A 100 33.50 -4.20 28.01
N TYR A 101 34.79 -4.50 28.19
CA TYR A 101 35.48 -4.25 29.46
C TYR A 101 36.48 -3.12 29.26
N VAL A 102 36.38 -2.10 30.10
CA VAL A 102 37.33 -0.99 30.15
C VAL A 102 38.37 -1.35 31.21
N TYR A 103 39.62 -1.52 30.80
CA TYR A 103 40.72 -1.74 31.74
C TYR A 103 40.97 -0.49 32.58
N ALA A 104 41.44 -0.70 33.81
CA ALA A 104 41.83 0.40 34.68
C ALA A 104 42.92 1.25 34.01
N HIS A 105 42.76 2.57 34.05
CA HIS A 105 43.67 3.52 33.40
C HIS A 105 43.65 4.88 34.12
N TYR A 106 44.58 5.76 33.77
CA TYR A 106 44.57 7.16 34.21
C TYR A 106 43.88 8.03 33.16
N ASN A 107 42.99 8.93 33.59
CA ASN A 107 42.36 9.89 32.67
C ASN A 107 43.32 11.04 32.32
N SER A 108 42.90 11.94 31.42
CA SER A 108 43.70 13.11 31.01
C SER A 108 44.03 14.08 32.14
N THR A 109 43.28 14.05 33.25
CA THR A 109 43.50 14.85 34.45
C THR A 109 44.40 14.13 35.48
N GLY A 110 44.85 12.90 35.19
CA GLY A 110 45.69 12.09 36.07
C GLY A 110 44.94 11.34 37.17
N MET A 111 43.61 11.32 37.16
CA MET A 111 42.83 10.54 38.12
C MET A 111 42.70 9.08 37.67
N ALA A 112 42.82 8.14 38.63
CA ALA A 112 42.67 6.72 38.37
C ALA A 112 41.20 6.36 38.12
N VAL A 113 40.94 5.69 36.99
CA VAL A 113 39.64 5.14 36.62
C VAL A 113 39.69 3.63 36.86
N PRO A 114 38.81 3.05 37.70
CA PRO A 114 38.77 1.61 37.92
C PRO A 114 38.30 0.88 36.66
N GLY A 115 38.59 -0.41 36.56
CA GLY A 115 38.06 -1.22 35.46
C GLY A 115 36.56 -1.48 35.61
N TYR A 116 35.79 -1.37 34.52
CA TYR A 116 34.35 -1.58 34.54
C TYR A 116 33.83 -2.19 33.23
N PHE A 117 32.69 -2.86 33.31
CA PHE A 117 31.97 -3.33 32.13
C PHE A 117 31.07 -2.23 31.59
N THR A 118 31.00 -2.12 30.27
CA THR A 118 30.09 -1.24 29.55
C THR A 118 29.29 -2.03 28.53
N SER A 119 28.07 -1.60 28.23
CA SER A 119 27.24 -2.26 27.22
C SER A 119 26.64 -1.24 26.26
N PHE A 120 26.65 -1.55 24.97
CA PHE A 120 26.08 -0.69 23.92
C PHE A 120 25.24 -1.52 22.96
N ARG A 121 24.12 -0.97 22.49
CA ARG A 121 23.29 -1.59 21.44
C ARG A 121 23.95 -1.37 20.08
N LEU A 122 23.78 -2.34 19.17
CA LEU A 122 24.29 -2.22 17.80
C LEU A 122 23.57 -1.09 17.03
N TYR A 123 22.25 -0.99 17.19
CA TYR A 123 21.42 0.04 16.60
C TYR A 123 20.83 0.97 17.65
N ARG A 124 20.63 2.25 17.27
CA ARG A 124 20.03 3.27 18.15
C ARG A 124 18.56 2.99 18.43
N VAL A 125 17.83 2.59 17.40
CA VAL A 125 16.39 2.29 17.40
C VAL A 125 16.24 0.90 16.79
N ASN A 126 15.27 0.11 17.25
CA ASN A 126 14.96 -1.16 16.61
C ASN A 126 14.30 -0.89 15.25
N HIS A 127 14.57 -1.76 14.28
CA HIS A 127 13.98 -1.67 12.95
C HIS A 127 13.41 -3.03 12.53
N ASN A 128 12.43 -2.96 11.64
CA ASN A 128 11.98 -4.13 10.91
C ASN A 128 12.98 -4.45 9.81
N ALA A 129 13.09 -5.72 9.47
CA ALA A 129 13.96 -6.20 8.42
C ALA A 129 13.74 -5.40 7.14
N LEU A 130 14.84 -5.09 6.46
CA LEU A 130 14.79 -4.73 5.05
C LEU A 130 14.61 -6.00 4.22
N MET A 131 14.28 -5.81 2.94
CA MET A 131 14.16 -6.92 1.99
C MET A 131 15.41 -7.79 2.04
N ARG A 132 15.23 -9.08 2.34
CA ARG A 132 16.26 -10.11 2.48
C ARG A 132 17.19 -9.98 3.70
N GLU A 133 17.01 -8.98 4.57
CA GLU A 133 17.76 -8.87 5.83
C GLU A 133 17.27 -9.90 6.87
N GLY A 134 15.95 -10.14 6.90
CA GLY A 134 15.32 -11.14 7.77
C GLY A 134 15.68 -12.59 7.39
N ALA A 135 16.41 -12.79 6.30
CA ALA A 135 16.87 -14.09 5.82
C ALA A 135 18.14 -14.61 6.45
N ALA A 136 18.72 -13.88 7.39
CA ALA A 136 19.89 -14.36 8.10
C ALA A 136 19.57 -15.62 8.94
N GLU A 137 19.99 -16.76 8.41
CA GLU A 137 19.74 -18.13 8.89
C GLU A 137 20.38 -18.46 10.26
N GLY A 138 20.84 -17.45 11.01
CA GLY A 138 21.66 -17.63 12.22
C GLY A 138 20.95 -17.39 13.55
N TRP A 139 19.73 -16.86 13.57
CA TRP A 139 19.09 -16.35 14.80
C TRP A 139 17.92 -17.18 15.34
N ALA A 140 17.54 -18.28 14.69
CA ALA A 140 16.56 -19.24 15.20
C ALA A 140 17.26 -20.38 15.95
N ARG A 141 17.56 -20.20 17.23
CA ARG A 141 17.87 -21.28 18.17
C ARG A 141 17.25 -21.00 19.53
#